data_AF-A0A5Q4G9U8-F1
#
_entry.id   AF-A0A5Q4G9U8-F1
#
_cell.length_a   1.000
_cell.length_b   1.000
_cell.length_c   1.000
_cell.angle_alpha   90.00
_cell.angle_beta   90.00
_cell.angle_gamma   90.00
#
_symmetry.space_group_name_H-M   'P 1'
#
loop_
_entity.id
_entity.type
_entity.pdbx_description
1 polymer ?
#
loop_
_entity_poly.entity_id
_entity_poly.type
_entity_poly.pdbx_seq_one_letter_code
_entity_poly.pdbx_strand_id
1 'polypeptide(L)' 'MHDREHYRQIPGIQAPWEVSDVEIDLPGTGVTVHIRHSGEGLACPECSASCPGYDTRTRK' A
#
# COMPACT_ATOMS: atom_id res chain seq x y z
N MET A 1 6.62 7.97 -17.97
CA MET A 1 5.15 7.79 -17.97
C MET A 1 4.80 7.04 -16.69
N HIS A 2 4.33 7.74 -15.65
CA HIS A 2 4.05 7.16 -14.33
C HIS A 2 2.54 6.87 -14.21
N ASP A 3 2.10 5.75 -14.79
CA ASP A 3 0.70 5.37 -14.71
C ASP A 3 0.44 4.59 -13.42
N ARG A 4 0.28 5.33 -12.33
CA ARG A 4 -0.03 4.79 -10.98
C ARG A 4 -1.35 4.02 -10.98
N GLU A 5 -2.24 4.31 -11.92
CA GLU A 5 -3.51 3.59 -12.08
C GLU A 5 -3.29 2.16 -12.59
N HIS A 6 -2.39 1.96 -13.56
CA HIS A 6 -2.03 0.62 -14.04
C HIS A 6 -1.49 -0.29 -12.92
N TYR A 7 -0.58 0.24 -12.09
CA TYR A 7 0.04 -0.52 -10.99
C TYR A 7 -0.87 -0.73 -9.78
N ARG A 8 -2.00 -0.02 -9.67
CA ARG A 8 -3.06 -0.33 -8.70
C ARG A 8 -3.85 -1.57 -9.10
N GLN A 9 -4.13 -1.72 -10.39
CA GLN A 9 -5.03 -2.77 -10.87
C GLN A 9 -4.39 -4.15 -10.89
N ILE A 10 -3.10 -4.26 -11.20
CA ILE A 10 -2.38 -5.54 -11.25
C ILE A 10 -2.45 -6.31 -9.90
N PRO A 11 -2.14 -5.70 -8.74
CA PRO A 11 -2.26 -6.35 -7.43
C PRO A 11 -3.67 -6.30 -6.82
N GLY A 12 -4.63 -5.62 -7.45
CA GLY A 12 -5.98 -5.48 -6.90
C GLY A 12 -6.06 -4.62 -5.63
N ILE A 13 -5.28 -3.54 -5.56
CA ILE A 13 -5.31 -2.63 -4.40
C ILE A 13 -6.61 -1.83 -4.44
N GLN A 14 -7.42 -1.94 -3.38
CA GLN A 14 -8.70 -1.26 -3.24
C GLN A 14 -8.77 -0.42 -1.97
N ALA A 15 -9.71 0.52 -1.93
CA ALA A 15 -10.02 1.30 -0.73
C ALA A 15 -10.23 0.36 0.49
N PRO A 16 -9.70 0.71 1.67
CA PRO A 16 -9.09 2.00 2.06
C PRO A 16 -7.58 2.14 1.76
N TRP A 17 -6.99 1.22 0.99
CA TRP A 17 -5.59 1.25 0.61
C TRP A 17 -5.39 1.98 -0.72
N GLU A 18 -4.36 2.80 -0.80
CA GLU A 18 -4.02 3.54 -2.00
C GLU A 18 -2.53 3.46 -2.32
N VAL A 19 -2.20 3.39 -3.61
CA VAL A 19 -0.80 3.44 -4.06
C VAL A 19 -0.24 4.85 -3.88
N SER A 20 0.72 4.96 -2.96
CA SER A 20 1.42 6.20 -2.61
C SER A 20 2.65 6.46 -3.46
N ASP A 21 3.30 5.42 -3.98
CA ASP A 21 4.45 5.57 -4.87
C ASP A 21 4.73 4.29 -5.68
N VAL A 22 5.44 4.42 -6.81
CA VAL A 22 5.85 3.28 -7.64
C VAL A 22 7.28 3.53 -8.13
N GLU A 23 8.20 2.67 -7.73
CA GLU A 23 9.59 2.69 -8.19
C GLU A 23 9.81 1.55 -9.19
N ILE A 24 10.41 1.87 -10.34
CA ILE A 24 10.72 0.90 -11.39
C ILE A 24 12.23 0.80 -11.49
N ASP A 25 12.76 -0.37 -11.13
CA ASP A 25 14.17 -0.70 -11.29
C ASP A 25 14.38 -1.37 -12.65
N LEU A 26 14.75 -0.56 -13.64
CA LEU A 26 15.05 -0.99 -15.00
C LEU A 26 16.30 -1.89 -15.11
N PRO A 27 17.43 -1.61 -14.42
CA PRO A 27 18.55 -2.56 -14.41
C PRO A 27 18.25 -3.84 -13.61
N GLY A 28 17.32 -3.81 -12.65
CA GLY A 28 16.94 -4.96 -11.81
C GLY A 28 15.68 -5.75 -12.24
N THR A 29 14.94 -5.31 -13.27
CA THR A 29 13.65 -5.90 -13.69
C THR A 29 12.61 -5.96 -12.55
N GLY A 30 12.70 -5.04 -11.60
CA GLY A 30 11.85 -5.00 -10.42
C GLY A 30 10.87 -3.83 -10.46
N VAL A 31 9.68 -4.01 -9.89
CA VAL A 31 8.76 -2.92 -9.61
C VAL A 31 8.42 -2.95 -8.12
N THR A 32 8.69 -1.86 -7.43
CA THR A 32 8.32 -1.67 -6.03
C THR A 32 7.10 -0.76 -5.97
N VAL A 33 5.98 -1.28 -5.47
CA VAL A 33 4.74 -0.51 -5.30
C VAL A 33 4.58 -0.19 -3.81
N HIS A 34 4.59 1.10 -3.47
CA HIS A 34 4.35 1.58 -2.12
C HIS A 34 2.87 1.89 -1.94
N ILE A 35 2.28 1.38 -0.86
CA ILE A 35 0.89 1.61 -0.49
C ILE A 35 0.78 2.29 0.86
N ARG A 36 -0.25 3.10 1.02
CA ARG A 36 -0.64 3.69 2.30
C ARG A 36 -2.11 3.43 2.57
N HIS A 37 -2.46 3.31 3.85
CA HIS A 37 -3.84 3.36 4.30
C HIS A 37 -4.28 4.83 4.37
N SER A 38 -5.40 5.18 3.74
CA SER A 38 -5.94 6.56 3.78
C SER A 38 -7.18 6.74 4.65
N GLY A 39 -7.67 5.67 5.28
CA GLY A 39 -8.81 5.73 6.21
C GLY A 39 -8.44 6.25 7.61
N GLU A 40 -9.45 6.82 8.29
CA GLU A 40 -9.37 7.20 9.71
C GLU A 40 -9.39 5.96 10.61
N GLY A 41 -8.21 5.60 11.13
CA GLY A 41 -8.04 4.48 12.04
C GLY A 41 -8.07 3.11 11.35
N LEU A 42 -7.37 2.14 11.95
CA LEU A 42 -7.41 0.75 11.51
C LEU A 42 -8.40 0.00 12.39
N ALA A 43 -9.23 -0.85 11.80
CA ALA A 43 -10.13 -1.73 12.53
C ALA A 43 -9.64 -3.17 12.45
N CYS A 44 -9.74 -3.90 13.55
CA CYS A 44 -9.45 -5.33 13.56
C CYS A 44 -10.45 -6.09 12.66
N PRO A 45 -10.01 -6.94 11.73
CA PRO A 45 -10.92 -7.70 10.87
C PRO A 45 -11.76 -8.73 11.62
N GLU A 46 -11.34 -9.15 12.81
CA GLU A 46 -12.05 -10.16 13.60
C GLU A 46 -13.09 -9.55 14.55
N CYS A 47 -12.78 -8.42 15.18
CA CYS A 47 -13.63 -7.83 16.22
C CYS A 47 -14.09 -6.39 15.94
N SER A 48 -13.69 -5.80 14.81
CA SER A 48 -14.01 -4.43 14.37
C SER A 48 -13.58 -3.29 15.31
N ALA A 49 -12.83 -3.59 16.38
CA ALA A 49 -12.33 -2.57 17.31
C ALA A 49 -11.22 -1.72 16.66
N SER A 50 -11.19 -0.43 17.01
CA SER A 50 -10.11 0.49 16.60
C SER A 50 -8.76 0.01 17.14
N CYS A 51 -7.76 -0.02 16.28
CA CYS A 51 -6.44 -0.57 16.54
C CYS A 51 -5.36 0.34 15.92
N PRO A 52 -4.15 0.40 16.50
CA PRO A 52 -3.05 1.22 15.99
C PRO A 52 -2.43 0.70 14.67
N GLY A 53 -2.89 -0.43 14.16
CA GLY A 53 -2.28 -1.13 13.04
C GLY A 53 -1.13 -2.05 13.44
N TYR A 54 -0.73 -2.89 12.48
CA TYR A 54 0.43 -3.75 12.60
C TYR A 54 1.62 -3.13 11.86
N ASP A 55 2.84 -3.49 12.25
CA ASP A 55 4.09 -3.05 11.62
C ASP A 55 4.37 -1.52 11.69
N THR A 56 4.46 -0.99 12.90
CA THR A 56 4.89 0.40 13.15
C THR A 56 6.40 0.60 13.08
N ARG A 57 7.17 -0.43 12.68
CA ARG A 57 8.63 -0.36 12.63
C ARG A 57 9.06 0.32 11.34
N THR A 58 9.83 1.40 11.48
CA THR A 58 10.55 1.97 10.34
C THR A 58 11.56 0.94 9.81
N ARG A 59 11.38 0.51 8.56
CA ARG A 59 12.35 -0.34 7.87
C ARG A 59 13.66 0.46 7.72
N LYS A 60 14.74 -0.04 8.33
CA LYS A 60 16.10 0.51 8.20
C LYS A 60 16.86 -0.21 7.09
#